data_AF-A0A1E7WD90-F1
#
_entry.id   AF-A0A1E7WD90-F1
#
_cell.length_a   1.000
_cell.length_b   1.000
_cell.length_c   1.000
_cell.angle_alpha   90.00
_cell.angle_beta   90.00
_cell.angle_gamma   90.00
#
_symmetry.space_group_name_H-M   'P 1'
#
loop_
_entity.id
_entity.type
_entity.pdbx_description
1 polymer ?
#
loop_
_entity_poly.entity_id
_entity_poly.type
_entity_poly.pdbx_seq_one_letter_code
_entity_poly.pdbx_strand_id
1 'polypeptide(L)'
;MAVTAAVSTAPAGATATALAGVAAQTIAFGFIKADVQANGAASSFVAASGKQQALAPFFARFLLNCDQWDGYNGERKALMAHLKSNNIGNVVALTGDIHAFFAGTVNDDFDAAGGGTPVMVDLVSAGISSDSFFSYLRDAASALGDIGTLVSYPLAIPVPGVGTVSLNFNLLDYTMGKAAPTLTQLLEQLRVQLRGALAAKGVAESALEATVTAVMAGLQASSDFNTSLLALAQQLSALGNNNWLKHVNTDAQGYTLVTLTPGKLVAQFRQVNKLVGASAPATLLARTTTATVTAGVAAVVVSQV
;
A
#
# COMPACT_ATOMS: atom_id res chain seq x y z
N MET A 1 -18.87 0.78 0.35
CA MET A 1 -17.61 0.10 0.00
C MET A 1 -17.91 -1.33 -0.42
N ALA A 2 -17.95 -1.65 -1.72
CA ALA A 2 -18.17 -3.04 -2.15
C ALA A 2 -16.82 -3.75 -2.27
N VAL A 3 -16.45 -4.52 -1.24
CA VAL A 3 -15.42 -5.55 -1.38
C VAL A 3 -16.11 -6.73 -2.06
N THR A 4 -15.79 -7.06 -3.30
CA THR A 4 -16.31 -8.28 -3.94
C THR A 4 -15.40 -9.44 -3.56
N ALA A 5 -15.52 -9.93 -2.32
CA ALA A 5 -15.01 -11.27 -2.01
C ALA A 5 -15.94 -12.25 -2.74
N ALA A 6 -15.45 -12.91 -3.79
CA ALA A 6 -16.24 -13.88 -4.53
C ALA A 6 -16.66 -15.00 -3.56
N VAL A 7 -17.96 -15.26 -3.45
CA VAL A 7 -18.47 -16.47 -2.79
C VAL A 7 -17.87 -17.66 -3.54
N SER A 8 -17.12 -18.52 -2.86
CA SER A 8 -16.56 -19.71 -3.50
C SER A 8 -17.70 -20.65 -3.92
N THR A 9 -17.68 -21.14 -5.16
CA THR A 9 -18.65 -22.14 -5.62
C THR A 9 -18.17 -23.54 -5.24
N ALA A 10 -19.01 -24.34 -4.58
CA ALA A 10 -18.67 -25.73 -4.29
C ALA A 10 -18.57 -26.55 -5.59
N PRO A 11 -17.50 -27.32 -5.81
CA PRO A 11 -17.42 -28.25 -6.94
C PRO A 11 -18.46 -29.37 -6.80
N ALA A 12 -18.85 -29.98 -7.92
CA ALA A 12 -19.74 -31.13 -7.92
C ALA A 12 -19.13 -32.29 -7.11
N GLY A 13 -19.89 -32.86 -6.16
CA GLY A 13 -19.41 -33.91 -5.25
C GLY A 13 -18.76 -33.41 -3.95
N ALA A 14 -18.88 -32.12 -3.63
CA ALA A 14 -18.37 -31.55 -2.37
C ALA A 14 -18.96 -32.23 -1.13
N THR A 15 -18.15 -32.38 -0.08
CA THR A 15 -18.58 -32.92 1.21
C THR A 15 -19.57 -31.98 1.90
N ALA A 16 -20.38 -32.50 2.83
CA ALA A 16 -21.33 -31.69 3.61
C ALA A 16 -20.64 -30.53 4.34
N THR A 17 -19.41 -30.73 4.83
CA THR A 17 -18.59 -29.68 5.46
C THR A 17 -18.18 -28.59 4.48
N ALA A 18 -17.80 -28.95 3.24
CA ALA A 18 -17.46 -27.98 2.21
C ALA A 18 -18.69 -27.17 1.75
N LEU A 19 -19.85 -27.81 1.63
CA LEU A 19 -21.13 -27.15 1.34
C LEU A 19 -21.55 -26.20 2.48
N ALA A 20 -21.39 -26.61 3.74
CA ALA A 20 -21.64 -25.76 4.89
C ALA A 20 -20.69 -24.54 4.94
N GLY A 21 -19.42 -24.73 4.55
CA GLY A 21 -18.45 -23.64 4.41
C GLY A 21 -18.85 -22.62 3.34
N VAL A 22 -19.31 -23.08 2.18
CA VAL A 22 -19.83 -22.19 1.11
C VAL A 22 -21.09 -21.47 1.56
N ALA A 23 -22.03 -22.15 2.20
CA ALA A 23 -23.24 -21.52 2.74
C ALA A 23 -22.91 -20.44 3.79
N ALA A 24 -21.97 -20.73 4.69
CA ALA A 24 -21.49 -19.77 5.68
C ALA A 24 -20.85 -18.54 5.01
N GLN A 25 -20.06 -18.72 3.94
CA GLN A 25 -19.51 -17.60 3.17
C GLN A 25 -20.60 -16.79 2.47
N THR A 26 -21.62 -17.43 1.89
CA THR A 26 -22.77 -16.74 1.29
C THR A 26 -23.51 -15.89 2.31
N ILE A 27 -23.72 -16.40 3.53
CA ILE A 27 -24.36 -15.63 4.61
C ILE A 27 -23.48 -14.45 5.04
N ALA A 28 -22.19 -14.72 5.31
CA ALA A 28 -21.25 -13.72 5.78
C ALA A 28 -21.02 -12.58 4.76
N PHE A 29 -20.78 -12.92 3.50
CA PHE A 29 -20.44 -11.93 2.48
C PHE A 29 -21.65 -11.42 1.70
N GLY A 30 -22.74 -12.17 1.63
CA GLY A 30 -23.98 -11.77 0.93
C GLY A 30 -24.94 -10.95 1.79
N PHE A 31 -25.03 -11.20 3.10
CA PHE A 31 -26.02 -10.56 3.98
C PHE A 31 -25.40 -9.79 5.13
N ILE A 32 -24.53 -10.42 5.93
CA ILE A 32 -23.93 -9.79 7.12
C ILE A 32 -23.12 -8.57 6.71
N LYS A 33 -22.24 -8.72 5.70
CA LYS A 33 -21.38 -7.63 5.24
C LYS A 33 -22.15 -6.41 4.75
N ALA A 34 -23.21 -6.59 3.98
CA ALA A 34 -24.00 -5.48 3.47
C ALA A 34 -24.64 -4.69 4.62
N ASP A 35 -25.19 -5.40 5.63
CA ASP A 35 -25.75 -4.79 6.84
C ASP A 35 -24.66 -4.05 7.64
N VAL A 36 -23.51 -4.68 7.89
CA VAL A 36 -22.37 -4.07 8.60
C VAL A 36 -21.86 -2.82 7.87
N GLN A 37 -21.81 -2.83 6.54
CA GLN A 37 -21.36 -1.68 5.76
C GLN A 37 -22.36 -0.52 5.78
N ALA A 38 -23.65 -0.81 5.82
CA ALA A 38 -24.70 0.20 5.91
C ALA A 38 -24.81 0.80 7.31
N ASN A 39 -24.73 -0.06 8.35
CA ASN A 39 -25.11 0.28 9.71
C ASN A 39 -23.92 0.41 10.68
N GLY A 40 -22.72 0.02 10.26
CA GLY A 40 -21.50 0.11 11.06
C GLY A 40 -21.65 -0.56 12.43
N ALA A 41 -21.30 0.18 13.50
CA ALA A 41 -21.44 -0.29 14.88
C ALA A 41 -22.90 -0.57 15.29
N ALA A 42 -23.88 0.04 14.61
CA ALA A 42 -25.31 -0.18 14.86
C ALA A 42 -25.86 -1.41 14.13
N SER A 43 -25.05 -2.13 13.35
CA SER A 43 -25.44 -3.39 12.73
C SER A 43 -25.93 -4.38 13.78
N SER A 44 -27.04 -5.07 13.48
CA SER A 44 -27.58 -6.10 14.36
C SER A 44 -26.60 -7.26 14.57
N PHE A 45 -25.77 -7.57 13.56
CA PHE A 45 -24.70 -8.56 13.64
C PHE A 45 -23.54 -8.10 14.53
N VAL A 46 -23.15 -6.82 14.43
CA VAL A 46 -22.11 -6.26 15.30
C VAL A 46 -22.58 -6.22 16.75
N ALA A 47 -23.82 -5.79 17.00
CA ALA A 47 -24.42 -5.80 18.33
C ALA A 47 -24.50 -7.23 18.90
N ALA A 48 -25.01 -8.18 18.12
CA ALA A 48 -25.13 -9.58 18.54
C ALA A 48 -23.77 -10.25 18.82
N SER A 49 -22.69 -9.79 18.19
CA SER A 49 -21.34 -10.29 18.48
C SER A 49 -20.78 -9.88 19.85
N GLY A 50 -21.41 -8.89 20.51
CA GLY A 50 -20.90 -8.29 21.74
C GLY A 50 -19.61 -7.46 21.55
N LYS A 51 -19.18 -7.21 20.30
CA LYS A 51 -17.96 -6.46 19.95
C LYS A 51 -18.23 -5.02 19.52
N GLN A 52 -19.43 -4.49 19.74
CA GLN A 52 -19.82 -3.16 19.27
C GLN A 52 -18.85 -2.05 19.68
N GLN A 53 -18.41 -2.01 20.95
CA GLN A 53 -17.44 -1.03 21.43
C GLN A 53 -16.05 -1.22 20.81
N ALA A 54 -15.59 -2.46 20.69
CA ALA A 54 -14.29 -2.77 20.10
C ALA A 54 -14.22 -2.48 18.59
N LEU A 55 -15.34 -2.65 17.88
CA LEU A 55 -15.43 -2.42 16.44
C LEU A 55 -15.83 -0.99 16.08
N ALA A 56 -16.36 -0.19 17.01
CA ALA A 56 -16.78 1.19 16.75
C ALA A 56 -15.71 2.05 16.06
N PRO A 57 -14.42 1.99 16.45
CA PRO A 57 -13.37 2.76 15.78
C PRO A 57 -13.20 2.43 14.28
N PHE A 58 -13.48 1.19 13.85
CA PHE A 58 -13.36 0.78 12.45
C PHE A 58 -14.44 1.39 11.54
N PHE A 59 -15.50 1.95 12.13
CA PHE A 59 -16.56 2.65 11.40
C PHE A 59 -16.40 4.17 11.44
N ALA A 60 -15.38 4.68 12.15
CA ALA A 60 -15.10 6.10 12.17
C ALA A 60 -14.53 6.54 10.81
N ARG A 61 -15.03 7.66 10.28
CA ARG A 61 -14.48 8.27 9.07
C ARG A 61 -13.33 9.19 9.45
N PHE A 62 -12.16 8.95 8.86
CA PHE A 62 -10.98 9.78 9.03
C PHE A 62 -10.73 10.58 7.76
N LEU A 63 -10.56 11.89 7.91
CA LEU A 63 -9.94 12.71 6.87
C LEU A 63 -8.43 12.62 7.07
N LEU A 64 -7.76 11.84 6.22
CA LEU A 64 -6.33 11.57 6.36
C LEU A 64 -5.47 12.75 5.93
N ASN A 65 -5.90 13.48 4.90
CA ASN A 65 -5.20 14.65 4.40
C ASN A 65 -6.19 15.58 3.67
N CYS A 66 -6.33 16.82 4.15
CA CYS A 66 -7.17 17.84 3.54
C CYS A 66 -6.37 18.89 2.75
N ASP A 67 -5.05 18.82 2.78
CA ASP A 67 -4.17 19.76 2.08
C ASP A 67 -3.87 19.31 0.65
N GLN A 68 -4.10 18.02 0.35
CA GLN A 68 -4.01 17.45 -0.99
C GLN A 68 -5.29 17.71 -1.79
N TRP A 69 -5.27 17.40 -3.10
CA TRP A 69 -6.45 17.54 -3.97
C TRP A 69 -7.71 16.80 -3.51
N ASP A 70 -7.58 15.79 -2.64
CA ASP A 70 -8.73 15.13 -2.00
C ASP A 70 -9.54 16.07 -1.08
N GLY A 71 -8.91 17.10 -0.50
CA GLY A 71 -9.57 18.16 0.26
C GLY A 71 -10.30 19.19 -0.62
N TYR A 72 -9.98 19.24 -1.92
CA TYR A 72 -10.48 20.20 -2.91
C TYR A 72 -11.21 19.46 -4.05
N ASN A 73 -12.11 18.54 -3.67
CA ASN A 73 -12.75 17.62 -4.61
C ASN A 73 -13.57 18.35 -5.69
N GLY A 74 -14.20 19.49 -5.36
CA GLY A 74 -14.96 20.29 -6.33
C GLY A 74 -14.07 20.86 -7.44
N GLU A 75 -12.93 21.44 -7.06
CA GLU A 75 -11.93 22.01 -7.95
C GLU A 75 -11.27 20.93 -8.80
N ARG A 76 -10.94 19.78 -8.21
CA ARG A 76 -10.41 18.62 -8.95
C ARG A 76 -11.39 18.16 -10.03
N LYS A 77 -12.67 18.00 -9.70
CA LYS A 77 -13.72 17.61 -10.66
C LYS A 77 -13.86 18.65 -11.77
N ALA A 78 -13.84 19.94 -11.43
CA ALA A 78 -13.91 21.01 -12.42
C ALA A 78 -12.73 20.97 -13.41
N LEU A 79 -11.51 20.74 -12.92
CA LEU A 79 -10.32 20.59 -13.76
C LEU A 79 -10.40 19.34 -14.66
N MET A 80 -10.76 18.18 -14.11
CA MET A 80 -10.87 16.95 -14.90
C MET A 80 -11.99 17.03 -15.94
N ALA A 81 -13.13 17.64 -15.58
CA ALA A 81 -14.22 17.90 -16.51
C ALA A 81 -13.77 18.79 -17.67
N HIS A 82 -13.00 19.85 -17.38
CA HIS A 82 -12.44 20.73 -18.41
C HIS A 82 -11.52 19.97 -19.38
N LEU A 83 -10.59 19.14 -18.86
CA LEU A 83 -9.71 18.33 -19.70
C LEU A 83 -10.52 17.40 -20.61
N LYS A 84 -11.49 16.69 -20.02
CA LYS A 84 -12.34 15.73 -20.73
C LYS A 84 -13.23 16.38 -21.79
N SER A 85 -13.92 17.48 -21.46
CA SER A 85 -14.88 18.14 -22.37
C SER A 85 -14.21 18.86 -23.54
N ASN A 86 -12.95 19.23 -23.40
CA ASN A 86 -12.18 19.92 -24.43
C ASN A 86 -11.20 18.98 -25.17
N ASN A 87 -11.32 17.66 -24.98
CA ASN A 87 -10.46 16.65 -25.60
C ASN A 87 -8.95 16.90 -25.35
N ILE A 88 -8.61 17.43 -24.17
CA ILE A 88 -7.22 17.67 -23.76
C ILE A 88 -6.65 16.37 -23.18
N GLY A 89 -5.98 15.60 -24.03
CA GLY A 89 -5.24 14.39 -23.63
C GLY A 89 -3.78 14.66 -23.27
N ASN A 90 -3.02 13.58 -23.02
CA ASN A 90 -1.58 13.64 -22.71
C ASN A 90 -1.21 14.47 -21.47
N VAL A 91 -2.12 14.57 -20.51
CA VAL A 91 -1.85 15.26 -19.25
C VAL A 91 -1.21 14.30 -18.26
N VAL A 92 -0.04 14.67 -17.75
CA VAL A 92 0.68 13.96 -16.69
C VAL A 92 1.08 14.96 -15.63
N ALA A 93 0.69 14.73 -14.38
CA ALA A 93 1.19 15.47 -13.23
C ALA A 93 2.48 14.82 -12.70
N LEU A 94 3.43 15.67 -12.33
CA LEU A 94 4.62 15.29 -11.57
C LEU A 94 4.49 15.99 -10.22
N THR A 95 4.31 15.21 -9.15
CA THR A 95 3.93 15.72 -7.82
C THR A 95 4.92 15.25 -6.75
N GLY A 96 4.77 15.79 -5.54
CA GLY A 96 5.60 15.50 -4.38
C GLY A 96 4.81 15.75 -3.10
N ASP A 97 5.42 16.44 -2.14
CA ASP A 97 4.84 16.80 -0.83
C ASP A 97 4.54 15.62 0.11
N ILE A 98 3.78 14.62 -0.36
CA ILE A 98 3.32 13.49 0.47
C ILE A 98 4.44 12.54 0.93
N HIS A 99 5.66 12.69 0.40
CA HIS A 99 6.83 11.86 0.72
C HIS A 99 6.63 10.34 0.49
N ALA A 100 6.06 9.99 -0.67
CA ALA A 100 5.89 8.62 -1.12
C ALA A 100 6.06 8.54 -2.65
N PHE A 101 6.36 7.34 -3.16
CA PHE A 101 6.26 7.10 -4.61
C PHE A 101 4.90 6.51 -4.93
N PHE A 102 4.12 7.22 -5.75
CA PHE A 102 2.87 6.71 -6.32
C PHE A 102 2.86 6.85 -7.84
N ALA A 103 2.11 5.97 -8.50
CA ALA A 103 1.70 6.16 -9.88
C ALA A 103 0.27 5.67 -10.02
N GLY A 104 -0.58 6.45 -10.68
CA GLY A 104 -1.96 6.08 -10.90
C GLY A 104 -2.67 7.04 -11.85
N THR A 105 -3.93 6.75 -12.15
CA THR A 105 -4.77 7.66 -12.92
C THR A 105 -5.48 8.64 -11.99
N VAL A 106 -5.71 9.85 -12.49
CA VAL A 106 -6.67 10.78 -11.92
C VAL A 106 -7.94 10.67 -12.75
N ASN A 107 -9.04 10.32 -12.08
CA ASN A 107 -10.32 10.09 -12.72
C ASN A 107 -11.17 11.36 -12.66
N ASP A 108 -12.14 11.48 -13.58
CA ASP A 108 -13.06 12.62 -13.65
C ASP A 108 -13.87 12.82 -12.38
N ASP A 109 -14.39 11.74 -11.81
CA ASP A 109 -15.12 11.73 -10.56
C ASP A 109 -14.89 10.41 -9.80
N PHE A 110 -14.11 10.47 -8.73
CA PHE A 110 -13.87 9.31 -7.86
C PHE A 110 -15.10 8.87 -7.05
N ASP A 111 -16.12 9.73 -6.90
CA ASP A 111 -17.39 9.38 -6.24
C ASP A 111 -18.34 8.64 -7.17
N ALA A 112 -18.07 8.62 -8.49
CA ALA A 112 -18.87 7.90 -9.46
C ALA A 112 -18.74 6.39 -9.27
N ALA A 113 -19.77 5.64 -9.71
CA ALA A 113 -19.75 4.18 -9.68
C ALA A 113 -18.50 3.65 -10.41
N GLY A 114 -17.75 2.76 -9.74
CA GLY A 114 -16.49 2.22 -10.27
C GLY A 114 -15.28 3.16 -10.16
N GLY A 115 -15.42 4.33 -9.52
CA GLY A 115 -14.35 5.31 -9.31
C GLY A 115 -14.13 6.29 -10.45
N GLY A 116 -15.06 6.36 -11.42
CA GLY A 116 -15.00 7.29 -12.55
C GLY A 116 -14.13 6.82 -13.73
N THR A 117 -13.94 7.72 -14.70
CA THR A 117 -13.16 7.49 -15.91
C THR A 117 -11.79 8.16 -15.79
N PRO A 118 -10.67 7.45 -16.04
CA PRO A 118 -9.34 8.05 -16.12
C PRO A 118 -9.25 9.22 -17.12
N VAL A 119 -8.70 10.35 -16.69
CA VAL A 119 -8.51 11.57 -17.52
C VAL A 119 -7.03 11.91 -17.69
N MET A 120 -6.23 11.72 -16.63
CA MET A 120 -4.80 12.00 -16.65
C MET A 120 -4.02 11.01 -15.78
N VAL A 121 -2.70 11.08 -15.79
CA VAL A 121 -1.82 10.28 -14.91
C VAL A 121 -1.16 11.20 -13.89
N ASP A 122 -1.01 10.72 -12.65
CA ASP A 122 -0.18 11.36 -11.62
C ASP A 122 1.00 10.46 -11.26
N LEU A 123 2.19 11.06 -11.21
CA LEU A 123 3.47 10.41 -10.88
C LEU A 123 4.09 11.16 -9.70
N VAL A 124 3.93 10.59 -8.52
CA VAL A 124 4.30 11.22 -7.25
C VAL A 124 5.72 10.80 -6.87
N SER A 125 6.57 11.78 -6.56
CA SER A 125 7.95 11.57 -6.10
C SER A 125 8.05 11.55 -4.58
N ALA A 126 8.89 10.67 -4.04
CA ALA A 126 9.19 10.63 -2.63
C ALA A 126 10.02 11.85 -2.18
N GLY A 127 10.11 12.06 -0.87
CA GLY A 127 11.01 13.05 -0.30
C GLY A 127 12.47 12.61 -0.42
N ILE A 128 13.39 13.56 -0.64
CA ILE A 128 14.83 13.27 -0.66
C ILE A 128 15.32 12.89 0.75
N SER A 129 14.95 13.68 1.76
CA SER A 129 15.45 13.56 3.13
C SER A 129 14.35 13.57 4.19
N SER A 130 13.13 13.97 3.84
CA SER A 130 11.99 13.98 4.77
C SER A 130 11.61 12.57 5.21
N ASP A 131 10.98 12.46 6.37
CA ASP A 131 10.35 11.21 6.79
C ASP A 131 9.25 10.80 5.82
N SER A 132 9.12 9.49 5.66
CA SER A 132 8.21 8.87 4.69
C SER A 132 6.75 9.02 5.12
N PHE A 133 5.82 9.01 4.16
CA PHE A 133 4.38 9.01 4.45
C PHE A 133 3.98 7.92 5.44
N PHE A 134 4.57 6.73 5.28
CA PHE A 134 4.38 5.61 6.18
C PHE A 134 4.74 5.94 7.63
N SER A 135 5.85 6.64 7.86
CA SER A 135 6.29 6.99 9.21
C SER A 135 5.30 7.91 9.91
N TYR A 136 4.79 8.94 9.22
CA TYR A 136 3.78 9.83 9.78
C TYR A 136 2.49 9.10 10.15
N LEU A 137 1.96 8.27 9.24
CA LEU A 137 0.72 7.55 9.50
C LEU A 137 0.88 6.43 10.53
N ARG A 138 2.02 5.74 10.57
CA ARG A 138 2.33 4.76 11.61
C ARG A 138 2.28 5.41 12.99
N ASP A 139 2.95 6.55 13.14
CA ASP A 139 3.04 7.23 14.44
C ASP A 139 1.68 7.76 14.87
N ALA A 140 0.91 8.34 13.95
CA ALA A 140 -0.47 8.75 14.22
C ALA A 140 -1.38 7.57 14.60
N ALA A 141 -1.22 6.41 13.94
CA ALA A 141 -2.04 5.22 14.17
C ALA A 141 -1.61 4.41 15.40
N SER A 142 -0.40 4.63 15.92
CA SER A 142 0.16 3.85 17.05
C SER A 142 -0.68 3.92 18.32
N ALA A 143 -1.42 5.02 18.52
CA ALA A 143 -2.32 5.21 19.66
C ALA A 143 -3.75 4.68 19.42
N LEU A 144 -4.05 4.14 18.23
CA LEU A 144 -5.41 3.75 17.81
C LEU A 144 -5.72 2.26 18.04
N GLY A 145 -4.92 1.58 18.87
CA GLY A 145 -5.12 0.17 19.21
C GLY A 145 -5.08 -0.74 17.98
N ASP A 146 -6.06 -1.62 17.85
CA ASP A 146 -6.11 -2.63 16.77
C ASP A 146 -6.16 -2.01 15.35
N ILE A 147 -6.61 -0.75 15.20
CA ILE A 147 -6.57 -0.03 13.92
C ILE A 147 -5.14 0.19 13.43
N GLY A 148 -4.17 0.28 14.34
CA GLY A 148 -2.75 0.43 13.98
C GLY A 148 -2.26 -0.69 13.05
N THR A 149 -2.89 -1.87 13.10
CA THR A 149 -2.58 -3.01 12.21
C THR A 149 -2.98 -2.79 10.75
N LEU A 150 -3.85 -1.82 10.46
CA LEU A 150 -4.13 -1.40 9.08
C LEU A 150 -2.97 -0.60 8.48
N VAL A 151 -2.07 -0.08 9.31
CA VAL A 151 -0.95 0.76 8.90
C VAL A 151 0.36 0.01 9.03
N SER A 152 0.61 -0.66 10.15
CA SER A 152 1.90 -1.32 10.39
C SER A 152 1.78 -2.60 11.22
N TYR A 153 2.75 -3.50 11.05
CA TYR A 153 2.92 -4.68 11.90
C TYR A 153 4.32 -4.70 12.53
N PRO A 154 4.45 -4.74 13.86
CA PRO A 154 5.75 -4.74 14.51
C PRO A 154 6.47 -6.08 14.31
N LEU A 155 7.74 -6.03 13.96
CA LEU A 155 8.61 -7.20 13.81
C LEU A 155 9.82 -7.08 14.74
N ALA A 156 9.98 -8.04 15.64
CA ALA A 156 11.17 -8.19 16.47
C ALA A 156 12.01 -9.34 15.93
N ILE A 157 13.21 -9.02 15.41
CA ILE A 157 14.05 -9.96 14.68
C ILE A 157 15.35 -10.17 15.46
N PRO A 158 15.55 -11.34 16.09
CA PRO A 158 16.83 -11.67 16.72
C PRO A 158 17.91 -11.88 15.66
N VAL A 159 18.99 -11.10 15.74
CA VAL A 159 20.15 -11.21 14.85
C VAL A 159 21.38 -11.60 15.67
N PRO A 160 21.97 -12.79 15.45
CA PRO A 160 23.15 -13.25 16.17
C PRO A 160 24.30 -12.23 16.12
N GLY A 161 24.88 -11.91 17.27
CA GLY A 161 25.98 -10.94 17.39
C GLY A 161 25.59 -9.46 17.28
N VAL A 162 24.33 -9.15 16.95
CA VAL A 162 23.82 -7.76 16.83
C VAL A 162 22.74 -7.46 17.88
N GLY A 163 21.96 -8.48 18.27
CA GLY A 163 20.81 -8.35 19.16
C GLY A 163 19.49 -8.27 18.40
N THR A 164 18.43 -7.77 19.05
CA THR A 164 17.10 -7.69 18.42
C THR A 164 16.99 -6.40 17.59
N VAL A 165 16.65 -6.57 16.32
CA VAL A 165 16.28 -5.49 15.39
C VAL A 165 14.76 -5.37 15.40
N SER A 166 14.25 -4.17 15.70
CA SER A 166 12.82 -3.88 15.72
C SER A 166 12.44 -3.08 14.49
N LEU A 167 11.52 -3.62 13.69
CA LEU A 167 11.03 -3.07 12.44
C LEU A 167 9.52 -2.85 12.51
N ASN A 168 9.01 -1.98 11.65
CA ASN A 168 7.57 -1.78 11.46
C ASN A 168 7.26 -2.13 10.00
N PHE A 169 6.73 -3.33 9.78
CA PHE A 169 6.31 -3.79 8.46
C PHE A 169 5.19 -2.89 7.93
N ASN A 170 5.30 -2.46 6.67
CA ASN A 170 4.42 -1.46 6.08
C ASN A 170 3.17 -2.12 5.47
N LEU A 171 2.11 -2.21 6.28
CA LEU A 171 0.79 -2.68 5.86
C LEU A 171 -0.05 -1.60 5.17
N LEU A 172 0.27 -0.32 5.41
CA LEU A 172 -0.40 0.83 4.80
C LEU A 172 -0.41 0.74 3.27
N ASP A 173 0.71 0.36 2.67
CA ASP A 173 0.81 0.11 1.23
C ASP A 173 -0.34 -0.77 0.70
N TYR A 174 -0.59 -1.90 1.35
CA TYR A 174 -1.64 -2.85 0.96
C TYR A 174 -3.03 -2.34 1.29
N THR A 175 -3.21 -1.72 2.45
CA THR A 175 -4.46 -1.05 2.83
C THR A 175 -4.83 0.06 1.84
N MET A 176 -3.86 0.77 1.27
CA MET A 176 -4.08 1.79 0.25
C MET A 176 -4.38 1.21 -1.14
N GLY A 177 -4.23 -0.09 -1.38
CA GLY A 177 -4.54 -0.71 -2.66
C GLY A 177 -3.31 -1.14 -3.48
N LYS A 178 -2.14 -1.29 -2.86
CA LYS A 178 -1.03 -2.05 -3.47
C LYS A 178 -1.50 -3.47 -3.77
N ALA A 179 -1.08 -4.01 -4.92
CA ALA A 179 -1.43 -5.36 -5.33
C ALA A 179 -0.96 -6.42 -4.32
N ALA A 180 -1.71 -7.53 -4.26
CA ALA A 180 -1.44 -8.63 -3.36
C ALA A 180 -0.01 -9.17 -3.59
N PRO A 181 0.83 -9.25 -2.55
CA PRO A 181 2.22 -9.59 -2.74
C PRO A 181 2.41 -11.10 -2.88
N THR A 182 3.43 -11.50 -3.64
CA THR A 182 4.11 -12.79 -3.45
C THR A 182 4.99 -12.73 -2.21
N LEU A 183 5.42 -13.88 -1.69
CA LEU A 183 6.34 -13.94 -0.55
C LEU A 183 7.64 -13.14 -0.80
N THR A 184 8.21 -13.25 -2.01
CA THR A 184 9.42 -12.51 -2.38
C THR A 184 9.17 -11.00 -2.37
N GLN A 185 8.03 -10.53 -2.91
CA GLN A 185 7.69 -9.11 -2.91
C GLN A 185 7.43 -8.56 -1.50
N LEU A 186 6.78 -9.36 -0.64
CA LEU A 186 6.56 -9.04 0.76
C LEU A 186 7.90 -8.88 1.49
N LEU A 187 8.79 -9.84 1.33
CA LEU A 187 10.11 -9.84 1.95
C LEU A 187 10.95 -8.64 1.49
N GLU A 188 10.93 -8.36 0.19
CA GLU A 188 11.70 -7.28 -0.42
C GLU A 188 11.24 -5.90 0.07
N GLN A 189 9.99 -5.72 0.52
CA GLN A 189 9.54 -4.46 1.14
C GLN A 189 10.38 -4.07 2.37
N LEU A 190 10.92 -5.04 3.12
CA LEU A 190 11.69 -4.78 4.33
C LEU A 190 13.14 -4.36 4.10
N ARG A 191 13.70 -4.57 2.90
CA ARG A 191 15.16 -4.50 2.68
C ARG A 191 15.77 -3.19 3.17
N VAL A 192 15.21 -2.04 2.76
CA VAL A 192 15.75 -0.71 3.10
C VAL A 192 15.65 -0.45 4.61
N GLN A 193 14.50 -0.80 5.21
CA GLN A 193 14.27 -0.60 6.64
C GLN A 193 15.22 -1.49 7.48
N LEU A 194 15.36 -2.76 7.11
CA LEU A 194 16.27 -3.70 7.76
C LEU A 194 17.73 -3.27 7.64
N ARG A 195 18.17 -2.86 6.44
CA ARG A 195 19.53 -2.36 6.22
C ARG A 195 19.84 -1.15 7.10
N GLY A 196 18.93 -0.18 7.15
CA GLY A 196 19.07 1.01 8.00
C GLY A 196 19.09 0.66 9.50
N ALA A 197 18.25 -0.27 9.94
CA ALA A 197 18.20 -0.67 11.34
C ALA A 197 19.44 -1.47 11.78
N LEU A 198 19.99 -2.33 10.90
CA LEU A 198 21.26 -3.03 11.15
C LEU A 198 22.43 -2.04 11.22
N ALA A 199 22.47 -1.05 10.33
CA ALA A 199 23.46 0.02 10.37
C ALA A 199 23.38 0.81 11.69
N ALA A 200 22.17 1.15 12.14
CA ALA A 200 21.95 1.82 13.42
C ALA A 200 22.35 0.96 14.64
N LYS A 201 22.37 -0.37 14.49
CA LYS A 201 22.88 -1.32 15.50
C LYS A 201 24.39 -1.56 15.41
N GLY A 202 25.10 -0.84 14.53
CA GLY A 202 26.57 -0.90 14.42
C GLY A 202 27.11 -1.99 13.51
N VAL A 203 26.27 -2.62 12.68
CA VAL A 203 26.77 -3.52 11.63
C VAL A 203 27.55 -2.69 10.60
N ALA A 204 28.81 -3.04 10.37
CA ALA A 204 29.67 -2.34 9.45
C ALA A 204 29.14 -2.37 8.00
N GLU A 205 29.33 -1.29 7.25
CA GLU A 205 28.87 -1.14 5.86
C GLU A 205 29.29 -2.33 4.97
N SER A 206 30.51 -2.85 5.16
CA SER A 206 31.03 -4.02 4.41
C SER A 206 30.31 -5.34 4.72
N ALA A 207 29.61 -5.43 5.86
CA ALA A 207 28.88 -6.62 6.30
C ALA A 207 27.35 -6.50 6.15
N LEU A 208 26.83 -5.30 5.84
CA LEU A 208 25.39 -5.04 5.82
C LEU A 208 24.64 -5.91 4.82
N GLU A 209 25.08 -5.96 3.55
CA GLU A 209 24.35 -6.71 2.52
C GLU A 209 24.28 -8.21 2.80
N ALA A 210 25.38 -8.79 3.28
CA ALA A 210 25.42 -10.20 3.69
C ALA A 210 24.50 -10.46 4.88
N THR A 211 24.49 -9.56 5.87
CA THR A 211 23.63 -9.67 7.06
C THR A 211 22.15 -9.51 6.71
N VAL A 212 21.80 -8.53 5.87
CA VAL A 212 20.45 -8.32 5.34
C VAL A 212 19.96 -9.58 4.63
N THR A 213 20.78 -10.16 3.76
CA THR A 213 20.46 -11.38 3.02
C THR A 213 20.20 -12.57 3.96
N ALA A 214 21.05 -12.77 4.96
CA ALA A 214 20.89 -13.85 5.93
C ALA A 214 19.62 -13.69 6.79
N VAL A 215 19.34 -12.46 7.25
CA VAL A 215 18.13 -12.16 8.03
C VAL A 215 16.86 -12.34 7.20
N MET A 216 16.86 -11.87 5.95
CA MET A 216 15.72 -12.04 5.04
C MET A 216 15.46 -13.53 4.75
N ALA A 217 16.50 -14.35 4.58
CA ALA A 217 16.34 -15.81 4.43
C ALA A 217 15.70 -16.46 5.67
N GLY A 218 16.10 -16.03 6.87
CA GLY A 218 15.48 -16.47 8.13
C GLY A 218 14.00 -16.07 8.23
N LEU A 219 13.66 -14.84 7.88
CA LEU A 219 12.27 -14.38 7.82
C LEU A 219 11.44 -15.20 6.82
N GLN A 220 11.99 -15.48 5.64
CA GLN A 220 11.31 -16.27 4.63
C GLN A 220 10.95 -17.69 5.12
N ALA A 221 11.76 -18.27 6.00
CA ALA A 221 11.50 -19.58 6.61
C ALA A 221 10.50 -19.53 7.78
N SER A 222 10.25 -18.35 8.37
CA SER A 222 9.32 -18.20 9.51
C SER A 222 7.87 -18.28 9.07
N SER A 223 7.06 -19.11 9.73
CA SER A 223 5.61 -19.22 9.49
C SER A 223 4.87 -17.91 9.78
N ASP A 224 5.34 -17.15 10.78
CA ASP A 224 4.73 -15.87 11.13
C ASP A 224 4.85 -14.86 9.99
N PHE A 225 5.94 -14.94 9.22
CA PHE A 225 6.17 -14.08 8.08
C PHE A 225 5.57 -14.66 6.79
N ASN A 226 5.92 -15.90 6.45
CA ASN A 226 5.58 -16.49 5.15
C ASN A 226 4.13 -16.95 5.01
N THR A 227 3.43 -17.13 6.14
CA THR A 227 2.03 -17.55 6.16
C THR A 227 1.18 -16.45 6.75
N SER A 228 1.38 -16.08 8.02
CA SER A 228 0.49 -15.17 8.74
C SER A 228 0.54 -13.74 8.17
N LEU A 229 1.73 -13.12 8.11
CA LEU A 229 1.87 -11.76 7.60
C LEU A 229 1.59 -11.66 6.10
N LEU A 230 1.98 -12.68 5.32
CA LEU A 230 1.64 -12.76 3.90
C LEU A 230 0.13 -12.77 3.69
N ALA A 231 -0.60 -13.63 4.42
CA ALA A 231 -2.05 -13.71 4.33
C ALA A 231 -2.72 -12.39 4.72
N LEU A 232 -2.23 -11.73 5.77
CA LEU A 232 -2.73 -10.42 6.19
C LEU A 232 -2.53 -9.36 5.10
N ALA A 233 -1.33 -9.25 4.53
CA ALA A 233 -1.06 -8.30 3.45
C ALA A 233 -1.94 -8.55 2.21
N GLN A 234 -2.19 -9.81 1.85
CA GLN A 234 -3.10 -10.19 0.77
C GLN A 234 -4.56 -9.82 1.07
N GLN A 235 -5.02 -10.03 2.32
CA GLN A 235 -6.36 -9.63 2.76
C GLN A 235 -6.55 -8.12 2.72
N LEU A 236 -5.55 -7.34 3.16
CA LEU A 236 -5.61 -5.88 3.12
C LEU A 236 -5.60 -5.34 1.69
N SER A 237 -4.79 -5.94 0.80
CA SER A 237 -4.81 -5.61 -0.63
C SER A 237 -6.18 -5.83 -1.27
N ALA A 238 -6.87 -6.92 -0.89
CA ALA A 238 -8.19 -7.26 -1.39
C ALA A 238 -9.31 -6.27 -0.98
N LEU A 239 -9.03 -5.31 -0.08
CA LEU A 239 -9.95 -4.22 0.21
C LEU A 239 -10.19 -3.33 -1.01
N GLY A 240 -9.20 -3.21 -1.90
CA GLY A 240 -9.36 -2.49 -3.18
C GLY A 240 -9.68 -1.01 -3.03
N ASN A 241 -9.15 -0.37 -1.99
CA ASN A 241 -9.53 1.00 -1.60
C ASN A 241 -9.23 2.05 -2.69
N ASN A 242 -8.12 1.88 -3.44
CA ASN A 242 -7.72 2.81 -4.50
C ASN A 242 -7.25 2.07 -5.76
N ASN A 243 -8.16 1.42 -6.49
CA ASN A 243 -7.85 0.57 -7.65
C ASN A 243 -7.21 1.32 -8.85
N TRP A 244 -7.22 2.65 -8.83
CA TRP A 244 -6.54 3.51 -9.80
C TRP A 244 -5.03 3.62 -9.56
N LEU A 245 -4.54 3.32 -8.35
CA LEU A 245 -3.10 3.27 -8.05
C LEU A 245 -2.49 2.01 -8.67
N LYS A 246 -1.42 2.19 -9.45
CA LYS A 246 -0.62 1.14 -10.08
C LYS A 246 0.74 0.96 -9.41
N HIS A 247 1.22 1.97 -8.70
CA HIS A 247 2.39 1.86 -7.82
C HIS A 247 2.10 2.53 -6.48
N VAL A 248 2.45 1.84 -5.40
CA VAL A 248 2.37 2.35 -4.02
C VAL A 248 3.65 1.94 -3.29
N ASN A 249 4.40 2.95 -2.84
CA ASN A 249 5.54 2.79 -1.95
C ASN A 249 5.58 3.98 -0.98
N THR A 250 4.92 3.82 0.16
CA THR A 250 4.77 4.85 1.19
C THR A 250 5.97 4.98 2.12
N ASP A 251 6.88 4.00 2.12
CA ASP A 251 8.11 4.01 2.93
C ASP A 251 9.36 4.20 2.06
N ALA A 252 9.45 5.35 1.40
CA ALA A 252 10.54 5.67 0.50
C ALA A 252 11.16 7.04 0.78
N GLN A 253 12.47 7.10 0.56
CA GLN A 253 13.19 8.33 0.25
C GLN A 253 13.85 8.14 -1.11
N GLY A 254 13.94 9.20 -1.89
CA GLY A 254 14.50 9.12 -3.23
C GLY A 254 14.07 10.26 -4.14
N TYR A 255 14.20 10.02 -5.44
CA TYR A 255 13.83 10.98 -6.48
C TYR A 255 13.24 10.27 -7.70
N THR A 256 12.58 11.04 -8.57
CA THR A 256 12.06 10.54 -9.85
C THR A 256 12.92 11.08 -11.01
N LEU A 257 13.44 10.20 -11.85
CA LEU A 257 14.05 10.59 -13.13
C LEU A 257 13.02 10.44 -14.24
N VAL A 258 12.74 11.51 -14.99
CA VAL A 258 11.75 11.50 -16.08
C VAL A 258 12.44 11.65 -17.43
N THR A 259 12.10 10.77 -18.36
CA THR A 259 12.47 10.85 -19.78
C THR A 259 11.20 10.99 -20.61
N LEU A 260 11.08 12.09 -21.36
CA LEU A 260 9.95 12.39 -22.22
C LEU A 260 10.35 12.29 -23.70
N THR A 261 9.52 11.62 -24.49
CA THR A 261 9.59 11.60 -25.95
C THR A 261 8.19 11.89 -26.53
N PRO A 262 8.05 12.15 -27.84
CA PRO A 262 6.73 12.33 -28.45
C PRO A 262 5.77 11.15 -28.24
N GLY A 263 6.30 9.93 -28.05
CA GLY A 263 5.49 8.72 -27.92
C GLY A 263 5.19 8.28 -26.48
N LYS A 264 5.96 8.76 -25.48
CA LYS A 264 5.79 8.34 -24.08
C LYS A 264 6.54 9.21 -23.09
N LEU A 265 6.09 9.18 -21.84
CA LEU A 265 6.83 9.60 -20.66
C LEU A 265 7.23 8.35 -19.87
N VAL A 266 8.51 8.25 -19.50
CA VAL A 266 9.02 7.19 -18.62
C VAL A 266 9.56 7.84 -17.35
N ALA A 267 8.99 7.48 -16.20
CA ALA A 267 9.46 7.89 -14.89
C ALA A 267 10.13 6.71 -14.18
N GLN A 268 11.33 6.93 -13.65
CA GLN A 268 12.05 6.00 -12.80
C GLN A 268 12.00 6.51 -11.36
N PHE A 269 11.20 5.88 -10.51
CA PHE A 269 11.20 6.08 -9.07
C PHE A 269 12.43 5.41 -8.47
N ARG A 270 13.39 6.21 -8.03
CA ARG A 270 14.68 5.76 -7.52
C ARG A 270 14.70 5.90 -6.01
N GLN A 271 14.41 4.80 -5.33
CA GLN A 271 14.53 4.71 -3.88
C GLN A 271 16.00 4.58 -3.50
N VAL A 272 16.43 5.36 -2.52
CA VAL A 272 17.80 5.32 -1.99
C VAL A 272 17.89 4.54 -0.69
N ASN A 273 19.05 3.95 -0.44
CA ASN A 273 19.38 3.42 0.88
C ASN A 273 19.52 4.55 1.90
N LYS A 274 19.20 4.24 3.16
CA LYS A 274 19.42 5.16 4.29
C LYS A 274 20.92 5.37 4.52
N LEU A 275 21.25 6.48 5.18
CA LEU A 275 22.61 6.75 5.66
C LEU A 275 23.08 5.66 6.63
N VAL A 276 24.39 5.45 6.69
CA VAL A 276 25.04 4.60 7.67
C VAL A 276 25.79 5.49 8.64
N GLY A 277 25.17 5.72 9.80
CA GLY A 277 25.55 6.83 10.67
C GLY A 277 25.34 8.17 9.94
N ALA A 278 26.40 8.97 9.86
CA ALA A 278 26.40 10.23 9.11
C ALA A 278 26.95 10.10 7.67
N SER A 279 27.30 8.89 7.24
CA SER A 279 27.96 8.63 5.95
C SER A 279 26.97 8.14 4.89
N ALA A 280 27.25 8.48 3.63
CA ALA A 280 26.54 7.90 2.49
C ALA A 280 26.78 6.38 2.41
N PRO A 281 25.75 5.59 2.05
CA PRO A 281 25.94 4.15 1.83
C PRO A 281 26.78 3.89 0.58
N ALA A 282 27.55 2.80 0.57
CA ALA A 282 28.34 2.37 -0.58
C ALA A 282 27.46 2.06 -1.80
N THR A 283 26.27 1.51 -1.55
CA THR A 283 25.21 1.36 -2.57
C THR A 283 24.13 2.41 -2.34
N LEU A 284 24.11 3.44 -3.19
CA LEU A 284 23.14 4.54 -3.08
C LEU A 284 21.71 4.10 -3.43
N LEU A 285 21.53 3.50 -4.61
CA LEU A 285 20.21 3.11 -5.11
C LEU A 285 19.81 1.76 -4.53
N ALA A 286 18.70 1.75 -3.78
CA ALA A 286 18.13 0.53 -3.23
C ALA A 286 17.20 -0.16 -4.22
N ARG A 287 16.39 0.62 -4.96
CA ARG A 287 15.41 0.09 -5.90
C ARG A 287 15.07 1.12 -6.97
N THR A 288 14.83 0.63 -8.19
CA THR A 288 14.23 1.44 -9.26
C THR A 288 12.90 0.81 -9.68
N THR A 289 11.83 1.60 -9.66
CA THR A 289 10.56 1.22 -10.28
C THR A 289 10.29 2.13 -11.47
N THR A 290 9.94 1.56 -12.62
CA THR A 290 9.67 2.29 -13.86
C THR A 290 8.17 2.39 -14.09
N ALA A 291 7.67 3.61 -14.25
CA ALA A 291 6.32 3.92 -14.66
C ALA A 291 6.34 4.50 -16.08
N THR A 292 5.60 3.90 -17.01
CA THR A 292 5.50 4.34 -18.41
C THR A 292 4.09 4.82 -18.71
N VAL A 293 3.98 6.04 -19.23
CA VAL A 293 2.75 6.63 -19.76
C VAL A 293 2.89 6.77 -21.27
N THR A 294 2.08 6.03 -22.02
CA THR A 294 2.08 6.09 -23.49
C THR A 294 1.26 7.28 -23.95
N ALA A 295 1.73 8.00 -24.97
CA ALA A 295 0.97 9.08 -25.58
C ALA A 295 -0.40 8.61 -26.07
N GLY A 296 -1.43 9.41 -25.82
CA GLY A 296 -2.83 9.16 -26.15
C GLY A 296 -3.58 8.33 -25.11
N VAL A 297 -2.92 7.88 -24.03
CA VAL A 297 -3.52 6.95 -23.06
C VAL A 297 -3.44 7.51 -21.64
N ALA A 298 -4.60 7.72 -21.01
CA ALA A 298 -4.70 8.05 -19.58
C ALA A 298 -4.52 6.80 -18.71
N ALA A 299 -3.35 6.16 -18.82
CA ALA A 299 -2.98 4.98 -18.04
C ALA A 299 -1.47 4.91 -17.84
N VAL A 300 -1.06 4.19 -16.80
CA VAL A 300 0.35 3.98 -16.47
C VAL A 300 0.64 2.48 -16.33
N VAL A 301 1.73 2.03 -16.94
CA VAL A 301 2.25 0.67 -16.79
C VAL A 301 3.47 0.72 -15.89
N VAL A 302 3.48 -0.13 -14.86
CA VAL A 302 4.55 -0.18 -13.86
C VAL A 302 5.34 -1.46 -14.02
N SER A 303 6.65 -1.36 -14.05
CA SER A 303 7.59 -2.49 -14.01
C SER A 303 8.68 -2.24 -12.98
N GLN A 304 9.15 -3.31 -12.35
CA GLN A 304 10.34 -3.28 -11.50
C GLN A 304 11.52 -3.80 -12.33
N VAL A 305 12.66 -3.12 -12.22
CA VAL A 305 13.94 -3.53 -12.81
C VAL A 305 14.89 -3.83 -11.67
#